data_AF-A0A180EMR8-F1
#
_entry.id   AF-A0A180EMR8-F1
#
_cell.length_a   1.000
_cell.length_b   1.000
_cell.length_c   1.000
_cell.angle_alpha   90.00
_cell.angle_beta   90.00
_cell.angle_gamma   90.00
#
_symmetry.space_group_name_H-M   'P 1'
#
loop_
_entity.id
_entity.type
_entity.pdbx_description
1 polymer ?
#
loop_
_entity_poly.entity_id
_entity_poly.type
_entity_poly.pdbx_seq_one_letter_code
_entity_poly.pdbx_strand_id
1 'polypeptide(L)'
;MTAKRHIKYRYLKTKMALSQTIQSILDINRKRRFFGEDVHAKKELDEELKVLNAVAENHARALRSYEHQLSTIETPLPGVEPAVVPSMVHASK
;
A
#
# COMPACT_ATOMS: atom_id res chain seq x y z
N MET A 1 -17.42 -0.41 12.35
CA MET A 1 -16.52 -0.92 11.27
C MET A 1 -15.69 -2.07 11.84
N THR A 2 -15.63 -3.23 11.19
CA THR A 2 -14.83 -4.36 11.70
C THR A 2 -13.35 -4.20 11.35
N ALA A 3 -12.45 -4.74 12.18
CA ALA A 3 -10.99 -4.71 11.93
C ALA A 3 -10.63 -5.28 10.56
N LYS A 4 -11.26 -6.40 10.16
CA LYS A 4 -11.13 -7.00 8.83
C LYS A 4 -11.48 -6.03 7.70
N ARG A 5 -12.62 -5.33 7.79
CA ARG A 5 -13.06 -4.37 6.77
C ARG A 5 -12.10 -3.17 6.69
N HIS A 6 -11.56 -2.72 7.82
CA HIS A 6 -10.56 -1.64 7.85
C HIS A 6 -9.25 -2.06 7.16
N ILE A 7 -8.73 -3.26 7.42
CA ILE A 7 -7.50 -3.74 6.77
C ILE A 7 -7.72 -3.95 5.27
N LYS A 8 -8.86 -4.52 4.84
CA LYS A 8 -9.21 -4.63 3.41
C LYS A 8 -9.27 -3.26 2.73
N TYR A 9 -9.84 -2.25 3.40
CA TYR A 9 -9.87 -0.88 2.88
C TYR A 9 -8.46 -0.30 2.71
N ARG A 10 -7.59 -0.44 3.73
CA ARG A 10 -6.19 0.02 3.65
C ARG A 10 -5.42 -0.69 2.54
N TYR A 11 -5.60 -2.00 2.41
CA TYR A 11 -5.02 -2.79 1.32
C TYR A 11 -5.40 -2.23 -0.06
N LEU A 12 -6.70 -2.05 -0.32
CA LEU A 12 -7.19 -1.54 -1.61
C LEU A 12 -6.65 -0.14 -1.90
N LYS A 13 -6.68 0.76 -0.91
CA LYS A 13 -6.16 2.12 -1.05
C LYS A 13 -4.66 2.12 -1.37
N THR A 14 -3.87 1.31 -0.66
CA THR A 14 -2.42 1.21 -0.92
C THR A 14 -2.13 0.55 -2.26
N LYS A 15 -2.95 -0.41 -2.71
CA LYS A 15 -2.81 -1.05 -4.02
C LYS A 15 -3.02 -0.04 -5.15
N MET A 16 -4.05 0.80 -5.03
CA MET A 16 -4.31 1.89 -5.98
C MET A 16 -3.16 2.90 -6.00
N ALA A 17 -2.67 3.30 -4.82
CA ALA A 17 -1.54 4.22 -4.71
C ALA A 17 -0.28 3.65 -5.38
N LEU A 18 0.05 2.38 -5.15
CA LEU A 18 1.17 1.72 -5.82
C LEU A 18 1.03 1.73 -7.35
N SER A 19 -0.15 1.41 -7.87
CA SER A 19 -0.40 1.46 -9.33
C SER A 19 -0.19 2.87 -9.89
N GLN A 20 -0.64 3.90 -9.17
CA GLN A 20 -0.42 5.30 -9.57
C GLN A 20 1.06 5.67 -9.53
N THR A 21 1.80 5.30 -8.49
CA THR A 21 3.25 5.54 -8.39
C THR A 21 4.01 4.87 -9.54
N ILE A 22 3.68 3.62 -9.87
CA ILE A 22 4.27 2.90 -11.01
C ILE A 22 4.00 3.65 -12.31
N GLN A 23 2.76 4.13 -12.51
CA GLN A 23 2.42 4.91 -13.69
C GLN A 23 3.26 6.19 -13.79
N SER A 24 3.43 6.93 -12.68
CA SER A 24 4.28 8.13 -12.63
C SER A 24 5.74 7.82 -12.95
N ILE A 25 6.29 6.71 -12.46
CA ILE A 25 7.64 6.25 -12.80
C ILE A 25 7.76 6.01 -14.31
N LEU A 26 6.77 5.35 -14.92
CA LEU A 26 6.75 5.11 -16.36
C LEU A 26 6.63 6.41 -17.17
N ASP A 27 5.83 7.36 -16.69
CA ASP A 27 5.68 8.68 -17.30
C ASP A 27 7.00 9.48 -17.27
N ILE A 28 7.72 9.47 -16.15
CA ILE A 28 9.04 10.11 -16.06
C ILE A 28 10.03 9.43 -16.98
N ASN A 29 10.07 8.09 -17.01
CA ASN A 29 10.96 7.37 -17.92
C ASN A 29 10.65 7.70 -19.40
N ARG A 30 9.38 7.87 -19.76
CA ARG A 30 8.99 8.37 -21.09
C ARG A 30 9.54 9.76 -21.33
N LYS A 31 9.31 10.72 -20.42
CA LYS A 31 9.81 12.10 -20.51
C LYS A 31 11.33 12.16 -20.65
N ARG A 32 12.06 11.38 -19.85
CA ARG A 32 13.53 11.30 -19.84
C ARG A 32 14.11 10.94 -21.21
N ARG A 33 13.41 10.14 -22.02
CA ARG A 33 13.83 9.80 -23.40
C ARG A 33 13.77 10.98 -24.36
N PHE A 34 12.94 11.99 -24.09
CA PHE A 34 12.79 13.16 -24.96
C PHE A 34 13.79 14.28 -24.64
N PHE A 35 14.34 14.34 -23.43
CA PHE A 35 15.26 15.41 -22.99
C PHE A 35 16.72 15.26 -23.49
N GLY A 36 16.91 14.72 -24.69
CA GLY A 36 18.15 14.77 -25.49
C GLY A 36 19.46 14.90 -24.69
N GLU A 37 20.01 16.11 -24.65
CA GLU A 37 21.27 16.48 -23.97
C GLU A 37 21.09 17.40 -22.75
N ASP A 38 19.85 17.70 -22.33
CA ASP A 38 19.62 18.58 -21.18
C ASP A 38 19.95 17.85 -19.87
N VAL A 39 21.19 18.05 -19.41
CA VAL A 39 21.74 17.44 -18.19
C VAL A 39 20.97 17.89 -16.95
N HIS A 40 20.50 19.15 -16.91
CA HIS A 40 19.76 19.67 -15.76
C HIS A 40 18.39 19.03 -15.65
N ALA A 41 17.63 19.00 -16.75
CA ALA A 41 16.33 18.34 -16.80
C ALA A 41 16.44 16.84 -16.46
N LYS A 42 17.47 16.15 -16.95
CA LYS A 42 17.72 14.73 -16.60
C LYS A 42 17.99 14.53 -15.11
N LYS A 43 18.76 15.43 -14.49
CA LYS A 43 19.08 15.35 -13.06
C LYS A 43 17.84 15.51 -12.20
N GLU A 44 16.95 16.45 -12.54
CA GLU A 44 15.67 16.63 -11.83
C GLU A 44 14.79 15.38 -11.93
N LEU A 45 14.66 14.81 -13.14
CA LEU A 45 13.91 13.56 -13.33
C LEU A 45 14.54 12.38 -12.58
N ASP A 46 15.87 12.33 -12.45
CA ASP A 46 16.54 11.28 -11.70
C ASP A 46 16.30 11.39 -10.19
N GLU A 47 16.27 12.60 -9.63
CA GLU A 47 15.88 12.81 -8.24
C GLU A 47 14.39 12.45 -8.00
N GLU A 48 13.51 12.84 -8.93
CA GLU A 48 12.08 12.47 -8.85
C GLU A 48 11.90 10.94 -8.91
N LEU A 49 12.62 10.25 -9.80
CA LEU A 49 12.61 8.79 -9.88
C LEU A 49 13.08 8.13 -8.59
N LYS A 50 14.12 8.64 -7.93
CA LYS A 50 14.57 8.10 -6.63
C LYS A 50 13.46 8.15 -5.59
N VAL A 51 12.78 9.29 -5.48
CA VAL A 51 11.66 9.46 -4.54
C VAL A 51 10.53 8.51 -4.86
N LEU A 52 10.10 8.43 -6.12
CA LEU A 52 9.00 7.55 -6.52
C LEU A 52 9.33 6.07 -6.33
N ASN A 53 10.57 5.65 -6.58
CA ASN A 53 11.00 4.28 -6.30
C ASN A 53 10.91 3.96 -4.80
N ALA A 54 11.37 4.87 -3.93
CA ALA A 54 11.26 4.69 -2.49
C ALA A 54 9.78 4.63 -2.02
N VAL A 55 8.91 5.46 -2.61
CA VAL A 55 7.46 5.44 -2.35
C VAL A 55 6.84 4.12 -2.81
N ALA A 56 7.19 3.63 -4.00
CA ALA A 56 6.72 2.35 -4.51
C ALA A 56 7.15 1.18 -3.60
N GLU A 57 8.40 1.17 -3.14
CA GLU A 57 8.91 0.17 -2.21
C GLU A 57 8.12 0.18 -0.89
N ASN A 58 7.85 1.37 -0.34
CA ASN A 58 7.07 1.53 0.88
C ASN A 58 5.64 1.03 0.71
N HIS A 59 4.98 1.33 -0.41
CA HIS A 59 3.66 0.80 -0.72
C HIS A 59 3.67 -0.73 -0.86
N ALA A 60 4.67 -1.30 -1.53
CA ALA A 60 4.82 -2.75 -1.67
C ALA A 60 5.04 -3.43 -0.30
N ARG A 61 5.87 -2.85 0.58
CA ARG A 61 6.08 -3.34 1.94
C ARG A 61 4.78 -3.29 2.76
N ALA A 62 4.01 -2.22 2.65
CA ALA A 62 2.73 -2.09 3.33
C ALA A 62 1.69 -3.11 2.83
N LEU A 63 1.61 -3.36 1.52
CA LEU A 63 0.70 -4.37 0.96
C LEU A 63 1.00 -5.76 1.52
N ARG A 64 2.27 -6.18 1.55
CA ARG A 64 2.68 -7.46 2.15
C ARG A 64 2.27 -7.57 3.62
N SER A 65 2.38 -6.48 4.37
CA SER A 65 1.93 -6.42 5.77
C SER A 65 0.42 -6.61 5.90
N TYR A 66 -0.37 -5.95 5.05
CA TYR A 66 -1.83 -6.10 5.06
C TYR A 66 -2.28 -7.49 4.58
N GLU A 67 -1.61 -8.08 3.60
CA GLU A 67 -1.86 -9.45 3.14
C GLU A 67 -1.65 -10.45 4.28
N HIS A 68 -0.55 -10.32 5.02
CA HIS A 68 -0.29 -11.13 6.20
C HIS A 68 -1.36 -10.95 7.30
N GLN A 69 -1.80 -9.72 7.56
CA GLN A 69 -2.87 -9.48 8.54
C GLN A 69 -4.22 -10.04 8.08
N LEU A 70 -4.51 -10.05 6.78
CA LEU A 70 -5.74 -10.63 6.26
C LEU A 70 -5.74 -12.15 6.34
N SER A 71 -4.60 -12.80 6.09
CA SER A 71 -4.49 -14.26 6.17
C SER A 71 -4.63 -14.80 7.58
N THR A 72 -4.12 -14.08 8.59
CA THR A 72 -4.29 -14.44 10.01
C THR A 72 -5.72 -14.26 10.50
N ILE A 73 -6.48 -13.34 9.89
CA ILE A 73 -7.91 -13.16 10.18
C ILE A 73 -8.77 -14.22 9.45
N GLU A 74 -8.34 -14.70 8.28
CA GLU A 74 -9.08 -15.67 7.46
C GLU A 74 -8.83 -17.13 7.84
N THR A 75 -7.71 -17.43 8.51
CA THR A 75 -7.38 -18.78 8.98
C THR A 75 -7.31 -18.78 10.50
N PRO A 76 -8.35 -19.22 11.23
CA PRO A 76 -8.22 -19.48 12.65
C PRO A 76 -7.19 -20.60 12.82
N LEU A 77 -6.20 -20.42 13.70
CA LEU A 77 -5.26 -21.48 14.03
C LEU A 77 -6.07 -22.69 14.56
N PRO A 78 -5.82 -23.93 14.08
CA PRO A 78 -6.48 -25.11 14.63
C PRO A 78 -6.13 -25.21 16.12
N GLY A 79 -7.16 -25.12 16.97
CA GLY A 79 -7.02 -25.19 18.43
C GLY A 79 -6.91 -23.84 19.17
N VAL A 80 -6.98 -22.70 18.49
CA VAL A 80 -7.13 -21.39 19.14
C VAL A 80 -8.52 -20.88 18.85
N GLU A 81 -9.41 -20.93 19.86
CA GLU A 81 -10.73 -20.29 19.73
C GLU A 81 -10.54 -18.81 19.38
N PRO A 82 -11.26 -18.28 18.38
CA PRO A 82 -11.19 -16.87 18.07
C PRO A 82 -11.61 -16.10 19.33
N ALA A 83 -10.70 -15.26 19.85
CA ALA A 83 -10.95 -14.43 21.02
C ALA A 83 -12.32 -13.76 20.87
N VAL A 84 -13.26 -14.16 21.72
CA VAL A 84 -14.60 -13.58 21.79
C VAL A 84 -14.40 -12.10 22.10
N VAL A 85 -14.51 -11.26 21.08
CA VAL A 85 -14.56 -9.81 21.27
C VAL A 85 -15.82 -9.58 22.10
N PRO A 86 -15.74 -9.07 23.35
CA PRO A 86 -16.93 -8.90 24.16
C PRO A 86 -17.91 -8.00 23.42
N SER A 87 -19.05 -8.56 23.01
CA SER A 87 -20.19 -7.79 22.53
C SER A 87 -20.54 -6.82 23.64
N MET A 88 -20.32 -5.52 23.41
CA MET A 88 -20.83 -4.48 24.29
C MET A 88 -22.35 -4.43 24.12
N VAL A 89 -23.02 -5.34 24.82
CA VAL A 89 -24.47 -5.35 24.94
C VAL A 89 -24.86 -4.07 25.65
N HIS A 90 -25.77 -3.34 25.02
CA HIS A 90 -26.33 -2.08 25.48
C HIS A 90 -26.84 -2.18 26.93
N ALA A 91 -26.31 -1.32 27.80
CA ALA A 91 -26.98 -0.97 29.03
C ALA A 91 -28.06 0.06 28.68
N SER A 92 -29.26 -0.42 28.36
CA SER A 92 -30.47 0.39 28.47
C SER A 92 -30.99 0.27 29.91
N LYS A 93 -31.09 1.41 30.59
CA LYS A 93 -32.04 1.65 31.67
C LYS A 93 -32.84 2.89 31.30
#